data_AF-A0A1X6NNY8-F1
#
_entry.id   AF-A0A1X6NNY8-F1
#
_cell.length_a   1.000
_cell.length_b   1.000
_cell.length_c   1.000
_cell.angle_alpha   90.00
_cell.angle_beta   90.00
_cell.angle_gamma   90.00
#
_symmetry.space_group_name_H-M   'P 1'
#
loop_
_entity.id
_entity.type
_entity.pdbx_description
1 polymer ?
#
loop_
_entity_poly.entity_id
_entity_poly.type
_entity_poly.pdbx_seq_one_letter_code
_entity_poly.pdbx_strand_id
1 'polypeptide(L)'
;MPPKKSKKNVEKDRAKTVEDKTFGLKNKNKSKKVQQFVQRVEKQATDQANNKRSAGGGGSAHEAGGTGGKLTKKQMLAARMEELSLFAQPVVDKPKKADEEAAARKKAEEEAELERLRILSLPVEDQIETERAKLKTRTPVTIDAFLAWRTTKRAERAAREKVAAAERLKGLSKAERSRGGGLTGRELFTAHQELFEDDEEADQEVYVPRETVSDSEEEEGAEAGAGEGGSGEGKDDGDDSDAEGAGDASLFS
;
A
#
# COMPACT_ATOMS: atom_id res chain seq x y z
N MET A 1 -31.29 40.32 -21.05
CA MET A 1 -30.27 39.66 -20.19
C MET A 1 -30.14 38.20 -20.64
N PRO A 2 -28.93 37.68 -20.91
CA PRO A 2 -28.77 36.27 -21.26
C PRO A 2 -28.97 35.37 -20.01
N PRO A 3 -29.56 34.17 -20.18
CA PRO A 3 -30.00 33.34 -19.06
C PRO A 3 -28.84 32.66 -18.31
N LYS A 4 -28.89 32.68 -16.97
CA LYS A 4 -27.94 31.99 -16.08
C LYS A 4 -27.98 30.48 -16.36
N LYS A 5 -26.85 29.89 -16.79
CA LYS A 5 -26.73 28.43 -17.00
C LYS A 5 -26.93 27.71 -15.66
N SER A 6 -27.85 26.74 -15.62
CA SER A 6 -28.13 25.94 -14.43
C SER A 6 -26.93 25.05 -14.03
N LYS A 7 -26.78 24.79 -12.72
CA LYS A 7 -25.68 24.00 -12.12
C LYS A 7 -25.46 22.65 -12.83
N LYS A 8 -26.57 21.99 -13.20
CA LYS A 8 -26.62 20.72 -13.94
C LYS A 8 -25.96 20.78 -15.32
N ASN A 9 -26.09 21.92 -16.02
CA ASN A 9 -25.49 22.07 -17.35
C ASN A 9 -23.96 22.26 -17.27
N VAL A 10 -23.49 22.94 -16.21
CA VAL A 10 -22.05 23.13 -15.98
C VAL A 10 -21.35 21.82 -15.61
N GLU A 11 -22.00 20.95 -14.85
CA GLU A 11 -21.47 19.62 -14.53
C GLU A 11 -21.44 18.69 -15.75
N LYS A 12 -22.46 18.77 -16.62
CA LYS A 12 -22.49 18.03 -17.89
C LYS A 12 -21.36 18.46 -18.83
N ASP A 13 -21.08 19.75 -18.94
CA ASP A 13 -19.98 20.26 -19.76
C ASP A 13 -18.60 19.85 -19.20
N ARG A 14 -18.46 19.73 -17.87
CA ARG A 14 -17.25 19.18 -17.23
C ARG A 14 -17.09 17.69 -17.55
N ALA A 15 -18.14 16.90 -17.36
CA ALA A 15 -18.12 15.47 -17.66
C ALA A 15 -17.73 15.21 -19.11
N LYS A 16 -18.33 15.93 -20.07
CA LYS A 16 -17.95 15.86 -21.49
C LYS A 16 -16.49 16.20 -21.75
N THR A 17 -15.96 17.23 -21.09
CA THR A 17 -14.55 17.64 -21.27
C THR A 17 -13.59 16.60 -20.71
N VAL A 18 -13.95 15.97 -19.58
CA VAL A 18 -13.17 14.88 -18.99
C VAL A 18 -13.28 13.62 -19.86
N GLU A 19 -14.48 13.28 -20.33
CA GLU A 19 -14.73 12.17 -21.24
C GLU A 19 -13.92 12.32 -22.52
N ASP A 20 -14.01 13.44 -23.25
CA ASP A 20 -13.26 13.66 -24.50
C ASP A 20 -11.74 13.52 -24.33
N LYS A 21 -11.20 14.09 -23.24
CA LYS A 21 -9.75 14.07 -22.99
C LYS A 21 -9.24 12.76 -22.41
N THR A 22 -10.14 11.93 -21.89
CA THR A 22 -9.80 10.62 -21.31
C THR A 22 -10.39 9.46 -22.10
N PHE A 23 -11.01 9.74 -23.24
CA PHE A 23 -11.51 8.78 -24.21
C PHE A 23 -10.33 8.18 -24.98
N GLY A 24 -10.39 6.87 -25.23
CA GLY A 24 -9.33 6.15 -25.96
C GLY A 24 -8.08 5.79 -25.14
N LEU A 25 -7.99 6.19 -23.87
CA LEU A 25 -6.93 5.71 -22.99
C LEU A 25 -7.19 4.25 -22.59
N LYS A 26 -6.37 3.34 -23.14
CA LYS A 26 -6.36 1.92 -22.77
C LYS A 26 -5.92 1.76 -21.32
N ASN A 27 -6.43 0.73 -20.63
CA ASN A 27 -6.06 0.38 -19.25
C ASN A 27 -6.37 1.43 -18.17
N LYS A 28 -7.46 2.20 -18.33
CA LYS A 28 -7.91 3.25 -17.40
C LYS A 28 -8.02 2.81 -15.93
N ASN A 29 -8.40 1.55 -15.72
CA ASN A 29 -8.53 0.96 -14.37
C ASN A 29 -7.36 0.06 -13.98
N LYS A 30 -6.41 -0.21 -14.89
CA LYS A 30 -5.33 -1.19 -14.68
C LYS A 30 -3.95 -0.54 -14.48
N SER A 31 -3.69 0.63 -15.07
CA SER A 31 -2.40 1.31 -14.95
C SER A 31 -2.48 2.52 -14.03
N LYS A 32 -1.65 2.51 -12.97
CA LYS A 32 -1.55 3.61 -11.99
C LYS A 32 -1.16 4.93 -12.65
N LYS A 33 -0.33 4.90 -13.71
CA LYS A 33 0.08 6.09 -14.47
C LYS A 33 -1.08 6.66 -15.31
N VAL A 34 -1.92 5.80 -15.86
CA VAL A 34 -3.14 6.19 -16.59
C VAL A 34 -4.19 6.75 -15.62
N GLN A 35 -4.38 6.14 -14.46
CA GLN A 35 -5.27 6.65 -13.40
C GLN A 35 -4.85 8.04 -12.92
N GLN A 36 -3.56 8.26 -12.68
CA GLN A 36 -3.02 9.57 -12.29
C GLN A 36 -3.23 10.64 -13.38
N PHE A 37 -3.08 10.27 -14.65
CA PHE A 37 -3.36 11.18 -15.77
C PHE A 37 -4.84 11.58 -15.83
N VAL A 38 -5.75 10.62 -15.69
CA VAL A 38 -7.20 10.86 -15.65
C VAL A 38 -7.57 11.80 -14.50
N GLN A 39 -7.03 11.56 -13.30
CA GLN A 39 -7.24 12.44 -12.14
C GLN A 39 -6.72 13.87 -12.38
N ARG A 40 -5.59 14.02 -13.08
CA ARG A 40 -5.04 15.35 -13.42
C ARG A 40 -5.94 16.09 -14.41
N VAL A 41 -6.46 15.39 -15.42
CA VAL A 41 -7.38 15.97 -16.42
C VAL A 41 -8.71 16.37 -15.77
N GLU A 42 -9.23 15.58 -14.83
CA GLU A 42 -10.44 15.88 -14.07
C GLU A 42 -10.28 17.11 -13.17
N LYS A 43 -9.15 17.23 -12.48
CA LYS A 43 -8.81 18.43 -11.69
C LYS A 43 -8.70 19.67 -12.56
N GLN A 44 -8.00 19.58 -13.70
CA GLN A 44 -7.87 20.69 -14.63
C GLN A 44 -9.22 21.14 -15.22
N ALA A 45 -10.14 20.20 -15.51
CA ALA A 45 -11.49 20.52 -15.98
C ALA A 45 -12.33 21.19 -14.87
N THR A 46 -12.12 20.81 -13.61
CA THR A 46 -12.77 21.42 -12.45
C THR A 46 -12.28 22.85 -12.21
N ASP A 47 -10.98 23.08 -12.30
CA ASP A 47 -10.36 24.38 -12.09
C ASP A 47 -10.70 25.36 -13.22
N GLN A 48 -10.72 24.90 -14.47
CA GLN A 48 -11.16 25.71 -15.61
C GLN A 48 -12.63 26.12 -15.48
N ALA A 49 -13.49 25.25 -14.94
CA ALA A 49 -14.90 25.57 -14.71
C ALA A 49 -15.12 26.50 -13.49
N ASN A 50 -14.20 26.52 -12.52
CA ASN A 50 -14.22 27.48 -11.41
C ASN A 50 -13.72 28.85 -11.87
N ASN A 51 -12.66 28.91 -12.68
CA ASN A 51 -12.10 30.16 -13.19
C ASN A 51 -13.02 30.84 -14.23
N LYS A 52 -13.78 30.07 -15.01
CA LYS A 52 -14.79 30.62 -15.95
C LYS A 52 -16.03 31.19 -15.24
N ARG A 53 -16.25 30.85 -13.96
CA ARG A 53 -17.30 31.45 -13.12
C ARG A 53 -16.87 32.76 -12.46
N SER A 54 -15.57 33.02 -12.30
CA SER A 54 -15.04 34.27 -11.74
C SER A 54 -14.71 35.34 -12.79
N ALA A 55 -14.55 34.97 -14.07
CA ALA A 55 -14.17 35.90 -15.15
C ALA A 55 -15.35 36.59 -15.89
N GLY A 56 -16.59 36.42 -15.42
CA GLY A 56 -17.81 36.95 -16.05
C GLY A 56 -18.53 37.99 -15.21
N GLY A 57 -17.89 39.10 -14.88
CA GLY A 57 -18.51 40.22 -14.16
C GLY A 57 -17.52 41.35 -13.94
N GLY A 58 -17.60 42.39 -14.78
CA GLY A 58 -16.83 43.61 -14.59
C GLY A 58 -17.34 44.45 -13.41
N GLY A 59 -16.41 45.12 -12.73
CA GLY A 59 -16.64 46.42 -12.08
C GLY A 59 -17.20 46.43 -10.65
N SER A 60 -16.34 46.89 -9.74
CA SER A 60 -16.60 47.64 -8.50
C SER A 60 -17.04 46.90 -7.21
N ALA A 61 -16.22 47.16 -6.18
CA ALA A 61 -16.53 47.45 -4.78
C ALA A 61 -17.40 46.50 -3.92
N HIS A 62 -16.78 46.20 -2.75
CA HIS A 62 -17.33 45.90 -1.42
C HIS A 62 -17.92 44.51 -1.09
N GLU A 63 -17.29 43.97 -0.04
CA GLU A 63 -17.76 43.08 1.03
C GLU A 63 -18.37 41.68 0.81
N ALA A 64 -17.71 40.74 1.52
CA ALA A 64 -18.26 39.74 2.43
C ALA A 64 -19.36 38.75 1.94
N GLY A 65 -18.97 37.46 1.96
CA GLY A 65 -19.86 36.38 2.42
C GLY A 65 -19.84 35.11 1.58
N GLY A 66 -19.37 33.98 2.16
CA GLY A 66 -19.79 32.64 1.70
C GLY A 66 -18.77 31.50 1.73
N THR A 67 -18.53 30.94 2.92
CA THR A 67 -18.27 29.51 3.23
C THR A 67 -17.18 28.72 2.46
N GLY A 68 -16.01 28.62 3.10
CA GLY A 68 -15.01 27.55 2.95
C GLY A 68 -14.09 27.63 4.16
N GLY A 69 -13.76 26.50 4.80
CA GLY A 69 -13.19 26.43 6.15
C GLY A 69 -12.18 27.54 6.50
N LYS A 70 -12.39 28.21 7.64
CA LYS A 70 -11.45 29.20 8.16
C LYS A 70 -10.12 28.51 8.48
N LEU A 71 -9.19 28.51 7.53
CA LEU A 71 -7.77 28.42 7.83
C LEU A 71 -7.47 29.52 8.85
N THR A 72 -6.82 29.17 9.95
CA THR A 72 -6.51 30.13 11.01
C THR A 72 -5.73 31.31 10.41
N LYS A 73 -5.84 32.51 10.98
CA LYS A 73 -5.14 33.71 10.46
C LYS A 73 -3.63 33.46 10.28
N LYS A 74 -3.05 32.57 11.09
CA LYS A 74 -1.68 32.06 10.98
C LYS A 74 -1.45 31.22 9.73
N GLN A 75 -2.35 30.31 9.38
CA GLN A 75 -2.26 29.48 8.17
C GLN A 75 -2.45 30.29 6.89
N MET A 76 -3.35 31.28 6.89
CA MET A 76 -3.48 32.19 5.74
C MET A 76 -2.28 33.10 5.56
N LEU A 77 -1.69 33.58 6.66
CA LEU A 77 -0.49 34.41 6.61
C LEU A 77 0.74 33.57 6.23
N ALA A 78 0.83 32.32 6.68
CA ALA A 78 1.85 31.37 6.26
C ALA A 78 1.73 31.02 4.78
N ALA A 79 0.53 30.68 4.29
CA ALA A 79 0.30 30.41 2.87
C ALA A 79 0.57 31.65 2.00
N ARG A 80 0.21 32.85 2.49
CA ARG A 80 0.52 34.12 1.80
C ARG A 80 2.02 34.43 1.81
N MET A 81 2.72 34.16 2.91
CA MET A 81 4.17 34.30 3.00
C MET A 81 4.90 33.29 2.12
N GLU A 82 4.40 32.06 2.01
CA GLU A 82 4.93 31.02 1.14
C GLU A 82 4.71 31.38 -0.33
N GLU A 83 3.50 31.81 -0.72
CA GLU A 83 3.21 32.32 -2.07
C GLU A 83 4.07 33.56 -2.41
N LEU A 84 4.23 34.50 -1.48
CA LEU A 84 5.13 35.64 -1.65
C LEU A 84 6.60 35.22 -1.72
N SER A 85 7.01 34.15 -1.01
CA SER A 85 8.37 33.64 -1.06
C SER A 85 8.66 32.87 -2.35
N LEU A 86 7.67 32.23 -2.97
CA LEU A 86 7.80 31.63 -4.30
C LEU A 86 7.76 32.69 -5.40
N PHE A 87 6.93 33.72 -5.25
CA PHE A 87 6.78 34.80 -6.24
C PHE A 87 7.89 35.84 -6.18
N ALA A 88 8.40 36.14 -4.99
CA ALA A 88 9.52 37.03 -4.76
C ALA A 88 10.84 36.27 -4.58
N GLN A 89 10.97 35.07 -5.17
CA GLN A 89 12.32 34.55 -5.40
C GLN A 89 13.04 35.56 -6.28
N PRO A 90 14.09 36.22 -5.79
CA PRO A 90 14.91 37.06 -6.66
C PRO A 90 15.37 36.19 -7.83
N VAL A 91 15.28 36.72 -9.05
CA VAL A 91 16.02 36.19 -10.21
C VAL A 91 17.50 36.45 -9.90
N VAL A 92 18.04 35.70 -8.95
CA VAL A 92 19.47 35.53 -8.81
C VAL A 92 19.83 34.58 -9.93
N ASP A 93 20.71 35.04 -10.81
CA ASP A 93 21.48 34.18 -11.69
C ASP A 93 22.26 33.19 -10.82
N LYS A 94 21.58 32.13 -10.36
CA LYS A 94 22.22 31.03 -9.65
C LYS A 94 23.21 30.38 -10.62
N PRO A 95 24.41 30.00 -10.17
CA PRO A 95 25.38 29.38 -11.04
C PRO A 95 24.78 28.09 -11.59
N LYS A 96 24.51 28.04 -12.90
CA LYS A 96 23.94 26.91 -13.67
C LYS A 96 24.43 25.52 -13.23
N LYS A 97 25.66 25.42 -12.72
CA LYS A 97 26.28 24.18 -12.28
C LYS A 97 25.57 23.48 -11.11
N ALA A 98 24.97 24.18 -10.15
CA ALA A 98 24.38 23.52 -8.97
C ALA A 98 23.03 22.85 -9.28
N ASP A 99 22.21 23.48 -10.13
CA ASP A 99 20.94 22.91 -10.59
C ASP A 99 21.17 21.81 -11.64
N GLU A 100 22.21 21.92 -12.48
CA GLU A 100 22.64 20.85 -13.39
C GLU A 100 23.14 19.61 -12.64
N GLU A 101 23.89 19.78 -11.54
CA GLU A 101 24.35 18.65 -10.71
C GLU A 101 23.19 17.96 -9.99
N ALA A 102 22.23 18.72 -9.44
CA ALA A 102 21.04 18.16 -8.81
C ALA A 102 20.13 17.45 -9.82
N ALA A 103 19.97 18.00 -11.03
CA ALA A 103 19.26 17.36 -12.13
C ALA A 103 19.98 16.10 -12.63
N ALA A 104 21.32 16.12 -12.70
CA ALA A 104 22.13 14.96 -13.07
C ALA A 104 22.04 13.84 -12.02
N ARG A 105 22.06 14.17 -10.72
CA ARG A 105 21.86 13.19 -9.63
C ARG A 105 20.47 12.57 -9.68
N LYS A 106 19.43 13.36 -9.91
CA LYS A 106 18.06 12.86 -10.05
C LYS A 106 17.89 11.99 -11.29
N LYS A 107 18.52 12.35 -12.41
CA LYS A 107 18.54 11.54 -13.63
C LYS A 107 19.31 10.23 -13.42
N ALA A 108 20.43 10.28 -12.71
CA ALA A 108 21.20 9.08 -12.36
C ALA A 108 20.43 8.16 -11.41
N GLU A 109 19.66 8.71 -10.48
CA GLU A 109 18.77 7.95 -9.60
C GLU A 109 17.62 7.29 -10.38
N GLU A 110 16.97 8.03 -11.29
CA GLU A 110 15.92 7.48 -12.18
C GLU A 110 16.47 6.40 -13.12
N GLU A 111 17.69 6.59 -13.65
CA GLU A 111 18.38 5.60 -14.47
C GLU A 111 18.76 4.35 -13.66
N ALA A 112 19.22 4.51 -12.42
CA ALA A 112 19.49 3.40 -11.52
C ALA A 112 18.20 2.64 -11.12
N GLU A 113 17.08 3.34 -10.95
CA GLU A 113 15.78 2.72 -10.71
C GLU A 113 15.29 1.93 -11.93
N LEU A 114 15.43 2.50 -13.14
CA LEU A 114 15.12 1.81 -14.39
C LEU A 114 16.02 0.57 -14.60
N GLU A 115 17.30 0.66 -14.30
CA GLU A 115 18.22 -0.47 -14.36
C GLU A 115 17.85 -1.55 -13.35
N ARG A 116 17.47 -1.16 -12.12
CA ARG A 116 16.95 -2.11 -11.12
C ARG A 116 15.68 -2.82 -11.59
N LEU A 117 14.76 -2.08 -12.20
CA LEU A 117 13.53 -2.65 -12.77
C LEU A 117 13.82 -3.56 -13.96
N ARG A 118 14.79 -3.19 -14.81
CA ARG A 118 15.27 -4.02 -15.92
C ARG A 118 15.87 -5.33 -15.40
N ILE A 119 16.72 -5.26 -14.37
CA ILE A 119 17.31 -6.44 -13.72
C ILE A 119 16.20 -7.31 -13.13
N LEU A 120 15.26 -6.74 -12.37
CA LEU A 120 14.15 -7.52 -11.79
C LEU A 120 13.24 -8.17 -12.86
N SER A 121 13.16 -7.60 -14.06
CA SER A 121 12.38 -8.16 -15.18
C SER A 121 13.11 -9.28 -15.95
N LEU A 122 14.42 -9.42 -15.74
CA LEU A 122 15.18 -10.52 -16.33
C LEU A 122 14.87 -11.84 -15.60
N PRO A 123 15.11 -13.01 -16.22
CA PRO A 123 15.10 -14.29 -15.53
C PRO A 123 16.00 -14.30 -14.29
N VAL A 124 15.69 -15.16 -13.31
CA VAL A 124 16.43 -15.22 -12.04
C VAL A 124 17.91 -15.56 -12.26
N GLU A 125 18.22 -16.35 -13.28
CA GLU A 125 19.59 -16.69 -13.67
C GLU A 125 20.37 -15.44 -14.08
N ASP A 126 19.79 -14.65 -14.98
CA ASP A 126 20.37 -13.39 -15.47
C ASP A 126 20.49 -12.34 -14.35
N GLN A 127 19.50 -12.28 -13.45
CA GLN A 127 19.57 -11.46 -12.23
C GLN A 127 20.81 -11.82 -11.42
N ILE A 128 21.00 -13.11 -11.14
CA ILE A 128 22.13 -13.63 -10.37
C ILE A 128 23.46 -13.33 -11.08
N GLU A 129 23.52 -13.43 -12.41
CA GLU A 129 24.74 -13.11 -13.17
C GLU A 129 25.11 -11.63 -13.10
N THR A 130 24.13 -10.72 -13.25
CA THR A 130 24.37 -9.27 -13.09
C THR A 130 24.85 -8.92 -11.69
N GLU A 131 24.33 -9.58 -10.65
CA GLU A 131 24.77 -9.39 -9.27
C GLU A 131 26.14 -10.02 -9.00
N ARG A 132 26.43 -11.21 -9.53
CA ARG A 132 27.75 -11.86 -9.44
C ARG A 132 28.84 -11.01 -10.08
N ALA A 133 28.56 -10.36 -11.21
CA ALA A 133 29.50 -9.45 -11.86
C ALA A 133 29.80 -8.20 -11.00
N LYS A 134 28.84 -7.74 -10.19
CA LYS A 134 29.02 -6.61 -9.25
C LYS A 134 29.86 -6.99 -8.03
N LEU A 135 29.86 -8.27 -7.62
CA LEU A 135 30.63 -8.75 -6.48
C LEU A 135 32.13 -8.82 -6.80
N LYS A 136 32.94 -8.00 -6.11
CA LYS A 136 34.40 -7.93 -6.31
C LYS A 136 35.19 -8.95 -5.49
N THR A 137 34.65 -9.38 -4.35
CA THR A 137 35.29 -10.29 -3.39
C THR A 137 34.37 -11.45 -3.08
N ARG A 138 34.92 -12.66 -2.94
CA ARG A 138 34.17 -13.90 -2.68
C ARG A 138 34.79 -14.64 -1.50
N THR A 139 33.96 -15.07 -0.56
CA THR A 139 34.38 -15.92 0.56
C THR A 139 34.23 -17.38 0.14
N PRO A 140 35.26 -18.24 0.30
CA PRO A 140 35.10 -19.66 0.01
C PRO A 140 34.05 -20.27 0.95
N VAL A 141 33.20 -21.14 0.40
CA VAL A 141 32.16 -21.84 1.16
C VAL A 141 32.81 -23.02 1.90
N THR A 142 33.51 -22.74 2.99
CA THR A 142 33.99 -23.75 3.93
C THR A 142 32.92 -24.04 4.97
N ILE A 143 32.95 -25.24 5.58
CA ILE A 143 31.99 -25.64 6.61
C ILE A 143 32.00 -24.65 7.78
N ASP A 144 33.18 -24.24 8.25
CA ASP A 144 33.31 -23.27 9.34
C ASP A 144 32.72 -21.90 8.99
N ALA A 145 32.97 -21.40 7.77
CA ALA A 145 32.40 -20.16 7.29
C ALA A 145 30.87 -20.24 7.19
N PHE A 146 30.34 -21.39 6.74
CA PHE A 146 28.91 -21.64 6.67
C PHE A 146 28.27 -21.70 8.07
N LEU A 147 28.91 -22.37 9.04
CA LEU A 147 28.42 -22.42 10.42
C LEU A 147 28.41 -21.04 11.07
N ALA A 148 29.46 -20.24 10.88
CA ALA A 148 29.51 -18.85 11.35
C ALA A 148 28.44 -17.96 10.66
N TRP A 149 28.20 -18.16 9.36
CA TRP A 149 27.12 -17.48 8.65
C TRP A 149 25.74 -17.92 9.16
N ARG A 150 25.53 -19.20 9.44
CA ARG A 150 24.27 -19.73 9.95
C ARG A 150 23.96 -19.19 11.34
N THR A 151 24.94 -19.15 12.24
CA THR A 151 24.75 -18.59 13.58
C THR A 151 24.47 -17.08 13.52
N THR A 152 25.19 -16.34 12.68
CA THR A 152 24.93 -14.90 12.49
C THR A 152 23.55 -14.64 11.87
N LYS A 153 23.12 -15.43 10.88
CA LYS A 153 21.78 -15.30 10.28
C LYS A 153 20.66 -15.70 11.21
N ARG A 154 20.85 -16.74 12.03
CA ARG A 154 19.90 -17.12 13.09
C ARG A 154 19.80 -16.02 14.15
N ALA A 155 20.93 -15.44 14.57
CA ALA A 155 20.94 -14.33 15.51
C ALA A 155 20.27 -13.07 14.92
N GLU A 156 20.53 -12.74 13.65
CA GLU A 156 19.88 -11.64 12.93
C GLU A 156 18.35 -11.85 12.85
N ARG A 157 17.91 -13.05 12.46
CA ARG A 157 16.48 -13.41 12.41
C ARG A 157 15.85 -13.32 13.78
N ALA A 158 16.45 -13.91 14.80
CA ALA A 158 15.95 -13.87 16.17
C ALA A 158 15.91 -12.44 16.74
N ALA A 159 16.87 -11.59 16.41
CA ALA A 159 16.85 -10.18 16.80
C ALA A 159 15.71 -9.42 16.10
N ARG A 160 15.52 -9.63 14.79
CA ARG A 160 14.40 -9.04 14.04
C ARG A 160 13.05 -9.50 14.59
N GLU A 161 12.92 -10.78 14.91
CA GLU A 161 11.72 -11.36 15.50
C GLU A 161 11.44 -10.80 16.89
N LYS A 162 12.46 -10.66 17.75
CA LYS A 162 12.31 -9.98 19.05
C LYS A 162 11.84 -8.54 18.92
N VAL A 163 12.36 -7.79 17.94
CA VAL A 163 11.90 -6.43 17.65
C VAL A 163 10.45 -6.43 17.17
N ALA A 164 10.09 -7.33 16.26
CA ALA A 164 8.72 -7.47 15.77
C ALA A 164 7.76 -7.90 16.89
N ALA A 165 8.15 -8.84 17.75
CA ALA A 165 7.36 -9.27 18.91
C ALA A 165 7.17 -8.12 19.91
N ALA A 166 8.23 -7.34 20.18
CA ALA A 166 8.13 -6.16 21.05
C ALA A 166 7.24 -5.07 20.45
N GLU A 167 7.26 -4.88 19.13
CA GLU A 167 6.36 -3.97 18.42
C GLU A 167 4.91 -4.48 18.46
N ARG A 168 4.68 -5.77 18.25
CA ARG A 168 3.34 -6.39 18.36
C ARG A 168 2.78 -6.25 19.77
N LEU A 169 3.63 -6.34 20.79
CA LEU A 169 3.23 -6.16 22.19
C LEU A 169 3.00 -4.68 22.57
N LYS A 170 3.44 -3.73 21.72
CA LYS A 170 3.32 -2.29 21.97
C LYS A 170 1.86 -1.86 21.77
N GLY A 171 1.31 -1.20 22.78
CA GLY A 171 -0.07 -0.70 22.76
C GLY A 171 -1.09 -1.64 23.41
N LEU A 172 -0.76 -2.92 23.62
CA LEU A 172 -1.63 -3.82 24.39
C LEU A 172 -1.61 -3.48 25.87
N SER A 173 -2.77 -3.52 26.51
CA SER A 173 -2.94 -3.36 27.95
C SER A 173 -2.36 -4.55 28.72
N LYS A 174 -2.08 -4.41 30.03
CA LYS A 174 -1.60 -5.53 30.86
C LYS A 174 -2.59 -6.70 30.86
N ALA A 175 -3.89 -6.42 30.80
CA ALA A 175 -4.94 -7.42 30.73
C ALA A 175 -4.96 -8.14 29.36
N GLU A 176 -4.76 -7.43 28.26
CA GLU A 176 -4.61 -8.06 26.93
C GLU A 176 -3.39 -8.96 26.88
N ARG A 177 -2.22 -8.48 27.32
CA ARG A 177 -0.98 -9.29 27.31
C ARG A 177 -1.13 -10.54 28.16
N SER A 178 -1.80 -10.43 29.32
CA SER A 178 -2.08 -11.57 30.19
C SER A 178 -3.06 -12.58 29.60
N ARG A 179 -3.86 -12.19 28.60
CA ARG A 179 -4.77 -13.08 27.86
C ARG A 179 -4.16 -13.57 26.55
N GLY A 180 -2.85 -13.40 26.36
CA GLY A 180 -2.17 -13.79 25.12
C GLY A 180 -2.24 -12.75 24.00
N GLY A 181 -2.75 -11.55 24.29
CA GLY A 181 -2.79 -10.45 23.33
C GLY A 181 -1.39 -10.05 22.85
N GLY A 182 -1.19 -10.11 21.54
CA GLY A 182 0.09 -9.83 20.87
C GLY A 182 0.83 -11.08 20.41
N LEU A 183 0.49 -12.27 20.94
CA LEU A 183 1.02 -13.56 20.53
C LEU A 183 0.15 -14.15 19.40
N THR A 184 0.77 -14.86 18.45
CA THR A 184 0.01 -15.64 17.46
C THR A 184 -0.54 -16.92 18.10
N GLY A 185 -1.60 -17.52 17.54
CA GLY A 185 -2.16 -18.77 18.08
C GLY A 185 -1.11 -19.89 18.19
N ARG A 186 -0.18 -19.97 17.24
CA ARG A 186 0.97 -20.89 17.27
C ARG A 186 1.96 -20.56 18.40
N GLU A 187 2.22 -19.28 18.67
CA GLU A 187 3.04 -18.86 19.80
C GLU A 187 2.36 -19.16 21.14
N LEU A 188 1.04 -18.97 21.24
CA LEU A 188 0.27 -19.33 22.43
C LEU A 188 0.29 -20.84 22.67
N PHE A 189 0.11 -21.63 21.62
CA PHE A 189 0.15 -23.10 21.69
C PHE A 189 1.53 -23.60 22.10
N THR A 190 2.60 -23.05 21.55
CA THR A 190 3.98 -23.48 21.91
C THR A 190 4.39 -23.03 23.31
N ALA A 191 3.95 -21.85 23.77
CA ALA A 191 4.26 -21.36 25.12
C ALA A 191 3.39 -22.04 26.20
N HIS A 192 2.16 -22.42 25.86
CA HIS A 192 1.15 -22.91 26.78
C HIS A 192 0.35 -24.07 26.17
N GLN A 193 1.04 -25.14 25.75
CA GLN A 193 0.40 -26.30 25.11
C GLN A 193 -0.68 -26.94 25.98
N GLU A 194 -0.46 -26.95 27.29
CA GLU A 194 -1.39 -27.47 28.32
C GLU A 194 -2.71 -26.69 28.40
N LEU A 195 -2.81 -25.49 27.82
CA LEU A 195 -4.06 -24.72 27.80
C LEU A 195 -4.96 -25.11 26.61
N PHE A 196 -4.47 -25.93 25.69
CA PHE A 196 -5.15 -26.39 24.47
C PHE A 196 -5.43 -27.89 24.54
N GLU A 197 -5.93 -28.35 25.68
CA GLU A 197 -6.50 -29.69 25.82
C GLU A 197 -7.92 -29.65 25.26
N ASP A 198 -8.20 -30.45 24.22
CA ASP A 198 -9.57 -30.65 23.74
C ASP A 198 -10.36 -31.33 24.87
N ASP A 199 -11.30 -30.60 25.47
CA ASP A 199 -12.17 -31.16 26.49
C ASP A 199 -13.11 -32.21 25.87
N GLU A 200 -13.54 -33.20 26.65
CA GLU A 200 -14.37 -34.33 26.19
C GLU A 200 -15.76 -33.91 25.63
N GLU A 201 -16.08 -32.62 25.67
CA GLU A 201 -17.34 -32.03 25.21
C GLU A 201 -17.19 -31.25 23.88
N ALA A 202 -15.97 -30.90 23.44
CA ALA A 202 -15.72 -30.23 22.15
C ALA A 202 -16.08 -31.07 20.91
N ASP A 203 -16.16 -32.39 21.05
CA ASP A 203 -16.48 -33.33 19.95
C ASP A 203 -17.99 -33.68 19.88
N GLN A 204 -18.80 -33.23 20.85
CA GLN A 204 -20.21 -33.63 20.96
C GLN A 204 -21.20 -32.63 20.34
N GLU A 205 -20.80 -31.38 20.14
CA GLU A 205 -21.66 -30.39 19.51
C GLU A 205 -21.59 -30.51 17.99
N VAL A 206 -22.38 -31.45 17.45
CA VAL A 206 -22.68 -31.51 16.01
C VAL A 206 -23.22 -30.16 15.60
N TYR A 207 -22.42 -29.41 14.84
CA TYR A 207 -22.84 -28.14 14.25
C TYR A 207 -24.10 -28.38 13.43
N VAL A 208 -25.26 -28.07 13.98
CA VAL A 208 -26.53 -28.09 13.25
C VAL A 208 -26.56 -26.79 12.48
N PRO A 209 -26.46 -26.83 11.13
CA PRO A 209 -26.64 -25.63 10.33
C PRO A 209 -27.99 -25.05 10.74
N ARG A 210 -28.00 -23.78 11.15
CA ARG A 210 -29.25 -23.07 11.44
C ARG A 210 -30.08 -23.08 10.16
N GLU A 211 -30.98 -24.05 10.04
CA GLU A 211 -31.93 -24.08 8.94
C GLU A 211 -32.69 -22.77 9.02
N THR A 212 -32.45 -21.92 8.03
CA THR A 212 -33.30 -20.78 7.76
C THR A 212 -34.70 -21.34 7.65
N VAL A 213 -35.54 -21.05 8.63
CA VAL A 213 -36.96 -21.39 8.63
C VAL A 213 -37.49 -20.91 7.28
N SER A 214 -37.69 -21.86 6.38
CA SER A 214 -38.34 -21.64 5.10
C SER A 214 -39.78 -21.36 5.47
N ASP A 215 -40.09 -20.07 5.62
CA ASP A 215 -41.44 -19.54 5.55
C ASP A 215 -41.99 -19.96 4.19
N SER A 216 -42.70 -21.08 4.18
CA SER A 216 -43.43 -21.58 3.02
C SER A 216 -44.90 -21.58 3.38
N GLU A 217 -45.53 -20.42 3.31
CA GLU A 217 -46.89 -20.29 2.77
C GLU A 217 -46.99 -19.00 1.94
N GLU A 218 -47.63 -19.16 0.79
CA GLU A 218 -48.03 -18.18 -0.23
C GLU A 218 -47.08 -17.82 -1.40
N GLU A 219 -47.77 -17.79 -2.53
CA GLU A 219 -47.36 -17.94 -3.92
C GLU A 219 -46.79 -16.65 -4.54
N GLU A 220 -46.31 -16.81 -5.77
CA GLU A 220 -46.16 -15.82 -6.85
C GLU A 220 -44.84 -15.00 -6.91
N GLY A 221 -44.00 -15.39 -7.88
CA GLY A 221 -43.38 -14.42 -8.78
C GLY A 221 -41.85 -14.32 -8.79
N ALA A 222 -41.30 -14.54 -9.98
CA ALA A 222 -40.03 -14.02 -10.52
C ALA A 222 -38.78 -14.93 -10.52
N GLU A 223 -38.50 -15.35 -11.76
CA GLU A 223 -37.30 -15.90 -12.37
C GLU A 223 -35.90 -15.43 -11.89
N ALA A 224 -35.02 -16.43 -11.81
CA ALA A 224 -33.66 -16.51 -12.36
C ALA A 224 -32.54 -15.55 -11.91
N GLY A 225 -31.47 -16.14 -11.34
CA GLY A 225 -30.10 -15.82 -11.78
C GLY A 225 -28.97 -15.94 -10.74
N ALA A 226 -28.00 -16.82 -11.05
CA ALA A 226 -26.60 -16.83 -10.60
C ALA A 226 -26.32 -17.18 -9.11
N GLY A 227 -25.22 -17.84 -8.74
CA GLY A 227 -24.03 -18.22 -9.47
C GLY A 227 -23.05 -19.01 -8.59
N GLU A 228 -22.28 -19.84 -9.28
CA GLU A 228 -21.08 -20.59 -8.92
C GLU A 228 -20.20 -19.99 -7.80
N GLY A 229 -20.03 -20.74 -6.70
CA GLY A 229 -19.09 -20.44 -5.63
C GLY A 229 -17.69 -20.97 -5.96
N GLY A 230 -16.75 -20.06 -6.16
CA GLY A 230 -15.34 -20.35 -6.48
C GLY A 230 -14.55 -20.91 -5.30
N SER A 231 -13.72 -21.91 -5.63
CA SER A 231 -12.74 -22.57 -4.77
C SER A 231 -11.67 -21.61 -4.25
N GLY A 232 -11.48 -21.59 -2.93
CA GLY A 232 -10.38 -20.90 -2.25
C GLY A 232 -9.07 -21.67 -2.39
N GLU A 233 -8.08 -20.99 -2.97
CA GLU A 233 -6.72 -21.42 -3.25
C GLU A 233 -5.90 -21.55 -1.95
N GLY A 234 -5.52 -22.79 -1.61
CA GLY A 234 -4.65 -23.11 -0.47
C GLY A 234 -3.21 -22.67 -0.75
N LYS A 235 -2.67 -21.83 0.13
CA LYS A 235 -1.28 -21.39 0.11
C LYS A 235 -0.47 -22.32 0.99
N ASP A 236 0.28 -23.21 0.35
CA ASP A 236 1.20 -24.16 0.93
C ASP A 236 2.51 -23.42 1.30
N ASP A 237 2.64 -23.03 2.56
CA ASP A 237 3.91 -22.54 3.12
C ASP A 237 4.52 -23.69 3.94
N GLY A 238 5.44 -24.42 3.29
CA GLY A 238 6.18 -25.55 3.87
C GLY A 238 6.98 -25.14 5.11
N ASP A 239 6.50 -25.62 6.27
CA ASP A 239 7.15 -25.53 7.57
C ASP A 239 8.13 -26.70 7.72
N ASP A 240 9.41 -26.44 7.44
CA ASP A 240 10.53 -27.36 7.71
C ASP A 240 10.84 -27.34 9.22
N SER A 241 10.03 -28.08 9.99
CA SER A 241 10.27 -28.37 11.41
C SER A 241 11.10 -29.64 11.53
N ASP A 242 12.42 -29.50 11.48
CA ASP A 242 13.35 -30.60 11.75
C ASP A 242 13.32 -30.94 13.25
N ALA A 243 12.77 -32.13 13.52
CA ALA A 243 12.70 -32.74 14.83
C ALA A 243 14.10 -33.22 15.25
N GLU A 244 14.63 -32.64 16.33
CA GLU A 244 15.85 -33.10 16.99
C GLU A 244 15.61 -34.48 17.63
N GLY A 245 15.76 -35.55 16.84
CA GLY A 245 15.89 -36.91 17.30
C GLY A 245 17.35 -37.20 17.64
N ALA A 246 17.63 -37.36 18.94
CA ALA A 246 18.93 -37.80 19.44
C ALA A 246 19.28 -39.20 18.87
N GLY A 247 20.05 -39.22 17.79
CA GLY A 247 20.60 -40.42 17.15
C GLY A 247 21.99 -40.73 17.70
N ASP A 248 22.04 -41.79 18.49
CA ASP A 248 23.18 -42.49 19.06
C ASP A 248 24.43 -42.53 18.16
N ALA A 249 25.52 -41.91 18.62
CA ALA A 249 26.83 -41.95 17.99
C ALA A 249 27.59 -43.22 18.40
N SER A 250 27.29 -44.36 17.75
CA SER A 250 28.05 -45.60 17.94
C SER A 250 28.32 -46.41 16.67
N LEU A 251 28.10 -45.83 15.47
CA LEU A 251 28.26 -46.57 14.20
C LEU A 251 29.48 -46.18 13.35
N PHE A 252 30.54 -45.65 13.96
CA PHE A 252 31.84 -45.56 13.29
C PHE A 252 32.97 -45.67 14.32
N SER A 253 33.32 -46.91 14.65
CA SER A 253 34.63 -47.28 15.21
C SER A 253 35.21 -48.44 14.40
#